data_AF-A0A6N9CG60-F1
#
_entry.id   AF-A0A6N9CG60-F1
#
_cell.length_a   1.000
_cell.length_b   1.000
_cell.length_c   1.000
_cell.angle_alpha   90.00
_cell.angle_beta   90.00
_cell.angle_gamma   90.00
#
_symmetry.space_group_name_H-M   'P 1'
#
loop_
_entity.id
_entity.type
_entity.pdbx_description
1 polymer ?
#
loop_
_entity_poly.entity_id
_entity_poly.type
_entity_poly.pdbx_seq_one_letter_code
_entity_poly.pdbx_strand_id
1 'polypeptide(L)' 'MPLNEALVRYERQYLYQVLEWTAGNRAEAARLLNIPQRTLYRKLAKYNL' A
#
# COMPACT_ATOMS: atom_id res chain seq x y z
N MET A 1 -21.90 -6.99 -1.10
CA MET A 1 -20.48 -7.31 -0.86
C MET A 1 -20.17 -7.15 0.61
N PRO A 2 -19.46 -8.08 1.25
CA PRO A 2 -19.03 -7.90 2.64
C PRO A 2 -18.00 -6.77 2.73
N LEU A 3 -18.09 -5.95 3.79
CA LEU A 3 -17.25 -4.76 4.00
C LEU A 3 -15.74 -5.08 3.96
N ASN A 4 -15.37 -6.27 4.44
CA ASN A 4 -13.97 -6.70 4.52
C ASN A 4 -13.30 -6.82 3.14
N GLU A 5 -14.02 -7.33 2.13
CA GLU A 5 -13.48 -7.45 0.77
C GLU A 5 -13.29 -6.10 0.10
N ALA A 6 -14.22 -5.16 0.34
CA ALA A 6 -14.12 -3.81 -0.19
C ALA A 6 -12.90 -3.08 0.38
N LEU A 7 -12.63 -3.23 1.67
CA LEU A 7 -11.46 -2.66 2.34
C LEU A 7 -10.15 -3.22 1.78
N VAL A 8 -10.06 -4.53 1.54
CA VAL A 8 -8.86 -5.17 0.97
C VAL A 8 -8.57 -4.65 -0.45
N ARG A 9 -9.60 -4.53 -1.29
CA ARG A 9 -9.43 -4.00 -2.65
C ARG A 9 -9.00 -2.54 -2.64
N TYR A 10 -9.65 -1.73 -1.80
CA TYR A 10 -9.30 -0.32 -1.64
C TYR A 10 -7.85 -0.17 -1.17
N GLU A 11 -7.45 -0.91 -0.14
CA GLU A 11 -6.08 -0.87 0.39
C GLU A 11 -5.04 -1.24 -0.68
N ARG A 12 -5.29 -2.29 -1.46
CA ARG A 12 -4.40 -2.72 -2.55
C ARG A 12 -4.28 -1.63 -3.62
N GLN A 13 -5.40 -1.06 -4.05
CA GLN A 13 -5.41 -0.01 -5.07
C GLN A 13 -4.70 1.26 -4.58
N TYR A 14 -4.92 1.64 -3.32
CA TYR A 14 -4.28 2.80 -2.72
C TYR A 14 -2.76 2.62 -2.60
N LEU A 15 -2.29 1.44 -2.20
CA LEU A 15 -0.85 1.12 -2.19
C LEU A 15 -0.21 1.24 -3.58
N TYR A 16 -0.92 0.78 -4.61
CA TYR A 16 -0.45 0.86 -5.99
C TYR A 16 -0.35 2.32 -6.47
N GLN A 17 -1.39 3.13 -6.23
CA GLN A 17 -1.38 4.56 -6.59
C GLN A 17 -0.26 5.33 -5.90
N VAL A 18 -0.02 5.06 -4.61
CA VAL A 18 1.07 5.72 -3.88
C VAL A 18 2.43 5.30 -4.44
N LEU A 19 2.63 4.03 -4.78
CA LEU A 19 3.87 3.59 -5.43
C LEU A 19 4.08 4.23 -6.80
N GLU A 20 3.02 4.40 -7.59
CA GLU A 20 3.10 5.12 -8.87
C GLU A 20 3.47 6.59 -8.66
N TRP A 21 2.84 7.26 -7.69
CA TRP A 21 3.13 8.66 -7.37
C TRP A 21 4.56 8.88 -6.86
N THR A 22 5.13 7.89 -6.17
CA THR A 22 6.52 7.97 -5.70
C THR A 22 7.53 7.35 -6.67
N ALA A 23 7.10 6.99 -7.89
CA ALA A 23 7.92 6.31 -8.90
C ALA A 23 8.65 5.06 -8.35
N GLY A 24 7.97 4.30 -7.50
CA GLY A 24 8.50 3.09 -6.85
C GLY A 24 9.39 3.36 -5.63
N ASN A 25 9.55 4.62 -5.20
CA ASN A 25 10.29 4.94 -3.98
C ASN A 25 9.48 4.51 -2.74
N ARG A 26 9.87 3.36 -2.17
CA ARG A 26 9.21 2.73 -1.02
C ARG A 26 9.37 3.53 0.28
N ALA A 27 10.48 4.24 0.46
CA ALA A 27 10.69 5.08 1.63
C ALA A 27 9.73 6.28 1.63
N GLU A 28 9.59 6.90 0.47
CA GLU A 28 8.68 8.01 0.24
C GLU A 28 7.21 7.58 0.33
N ALA A 29 6.88 6.40 -0.24
CA ALA A 29 5.53 5.84 -0.14
C ALA A 29 5.14 5.58 1.32
N ALA A 30 6.05 5.06 2.13
CA ALA A 30 5.81 4.84 3.56
C ALA A 30 5.58 6.16 4.32
N ARG A 31 6.32 7.21 3.95
CA ARG A 31 6.16 8.56 4.50
C ARG A 31 4.80 9.16 4.12
N LEU A 32 4.37 9.04 2.86
CA LEU A 32 3.06 9.51 2.39
C LEU A 32 1.90 8.76 3.04
N LEU A 33 2.06 7.46 3.25
CA LEU A 33 1.06 6.61 3.94
C LEU A 33 1.09 6.79 5.46
N ASN A 34 2.03 7.57 6.00
CA ASN A 34 2.27 7.76 7.42
C ASN A 34 2.40 6.42 8.19
N ILE A 35 3.13 5.47 7.62
CA ILE A 35 3.39 4.16 8.22
C ILE A 35 4.90 3.87 8.26
N PRO A 36 5.35 3.03 9.21
CA PRO A 36 6.71 2.53 9.19
C PRO A 36 6.99 1.75 7.90
N GLN A 37 8.20 1.90 7.33
CA GLN A 37 8.61 1.18 6.12
C GLN A 37 8.42 -0.34 6.23
N ARG A 38 8.72 -0.93 7.39
CA ARG A 38 8.47 -2.37 7.66
C ARG A 38 7.02 -2.78 7.43
N THR A 39 6.08 -1.89 7.76
CA THR A 39 4.64 -2.13 7.60
C THR A 39 4.24 -2.04 6.14
N LEU A 40 4.81 -1.08 5.40
CA LEU A 40 4.65 -1.00 3.95
C LEU A 40 5.15 -2.29 3.28
N TYR A 41 6.39 -2.71 3.56
CA TYR A 41 6.96 -3.95 3.00
C TYR A 41 6.08 -5.18 3.27
N ARG A 42 5.56 -5.33 4.49
CA ARG A 42 4.66 -6.44 4.82
C ARG A 42 3.34 -6.38 4.03
N LYS A 43 2.79 -5.19 3.81
CA LYS A 43 1.59 -5.00 2.99
C LYS A 43 1.85 -5.28 1.52
N LEU A 44 2.98 -4.84 0.97
CA LEU A 44 3.38 -5.13 -0.41
C LEU A 44 3.57 -6.63 -0.63
N ALA A 45 4.29 -7.32 0.27
CA ALA A 45 4.43 -8.77 0.25
C ALA A 45 3.09 -9.50 0.33
N LYS A 46 2.17 -9.04 1.20
CA LYS A 46 0.82 -9.61 1.32
C LYS A 46 0.01 -9.50 0.01
N TYR A 47 0.20 -8.43 -0.76
CA TYR A 47 -0.51 -8.18 -2.00
C TYR A 47 0.27 -8.55 -3.27
N ASN A 48 1.47 -9.11 -3.11
CA ASN A 48 2.38 -9.48 -4.20
C ASN A 48 2.68 -8.29 -5.15
N LEU A 49 2.84 -7.09 -4.57
CA LEU A 49 3.17 -5.83 -5.24
C LEU A 49 4.67 -5.49 -5.13
#